data_AF-E9PC55-F1
#
_entry.id   AF-E9PC55-F1
#
_cell.length_a   1.000
_cell.length_b   1.000
_cell.length_c   1.000
_cell.angle_alpha   90.00
_cell.angle_beta   90.00
_cell.angle_gamma   90.00
#
_symmetry.space_group_name_H-M   'P 1'
#
loop_
_entity.id
_entity.type
_entity.pdbx_description
1 polymer ?
#
loop_
_entity_poly.entity_id
_entity_poly.type
_entity_poly.pdbx_seq_one_letter_code
_entity_poly.pdbx_strand_id
1 'polypeptide(L)'
;MGPLSAPPCTQHITWKGLLLTASLLNFWNLPITAQVTIEALPPKVSEGKDVLLLVHNLPQNLAGYIWYKGQLMDLYHYITSYVVDGQINIYGPAYTGRETVYSNASLLIQNVTREDAGSYTLHIIKRGDRTRGVTGYFTFNLYPPSGIGRLPLLNPI
;
A
#
# COMPACT_ATOMS: atom_id res chain seq x y z
N MET A 1 -79.43 -0.05 12.66
CA MET A 1 -78.24 -0.77 12.17
C MET A 1 -77.04 0.16 12.35
N GLY A 2 -76.20 -0.07 13.38
CA GLY A 2 -75.04 0.77 13.68
C GLY A 2 -73.75 0.20 13.05
N PRO A 3 -72.71 1.02 12.80
CA PRO A 3 -71.56 0.62 12.00
C PRO A 3 -70.63 -0.33 12.75
N LEU A 4 -70.00 -1.24 11.99
CA LEU A 4 -68.95 -2.15 12.45
C LEU A 4 -67.73 -1.36 12.94
N SER A 5 -67.40 -1.52 14.23
CA SER A 5 -66.12 -1.07 14.77
C SER A 5 -64.99 -1.93 14.18
N ALA A 6 -64.13 -1.32 13.37
CA ALA A 6 -62.88 -1.93 12.94
C ALA A 6 -61.88 -1.89 14.12
N PRO A 7 -61.12 -2.97 14.37
CA PRO A 7 -60.14 -2.98 15.44
C PRO A 7 -58.97 -2.06 15.07
N PRO A 8 -58.41 -1.29 16.02
CA PRO A 8 -57.18 -0.57 15.78
C PRO A 8 -56.04 -1.59 15.72
N CYS A 9 -55.55 -1.87 14.51
CA CYS A 9 -54.32 -2.63 14.30
C CYS A 9 -53.12 -1.76 14.68
N THR A 10 -52.89 -1.59 15.99
CA THR A 10 -51.66 -0.96 16.47
C THR A 10 -50.55 -1.99 16.33
N GLN A 11 -49.78 -1.91 15.25
CA GLN A 11 -48.54 -2.67 15.11
C GLN A 11 -47.60 -2.28 16.25
N HIS A 12 -47.56 -3.12 17.28
CA HIS A 12 -46.69 -2.95 18.43
C HIS A 12 -45.27 -3.30 17.99
N ILE A 13 -44.60 -2.37 17.31
CA ILE A 13 -43.19 -2.47 16.96
C ILE A 13 -42.45 -2.57 18.30
N THR A 14 -41.97 -3.77 18.63
CA THR A 14 -41.29 -4.00 19.89
C THR A 14 -40.02 -3.18 19.89
N TRP A 15 -39.86 -2.30 20.87
CA TRP A 15 -38.66 -1.48 21.06
C TRP A 15 -37.37 -2.31 21.00
N LYS A 16 -37.45 -3.58 21.44
CA LYS A 16 -36.38 -4.59 21.30
C LYS A 16 -35.95 -4.82 19.85
N GLY A 17 -36.89 -4.93 18.91
CA GLY A 17 -36.59 -5.08 17.49
C GLY A 17 -35.93 -3.82 16.93
N LEU A 18 -36.43 -2.64 17.30
CA LEU A 18 -35.87 -1.36 16.86
C LEU A 18 -34.46 -1.12 17.41
N LEU A 19 -34.21 -1.47 18.67
CA LEU A 19 -32.87 -1.46 19.29
C LEU A 19 -31.94 -2.49 18.66
N LEU A 20 -32.43 -3.69 18.32
CA LEU A 20 -31.64 -4.71 17.64
C LEU A 20 -31.21 -4.25 16.24
N THR A 21 -32.13 -3.66 15.48
CA THR A 21 -31.84 -3.09 14.14
C THR A 21 -30.87 -1.90 14.24
N ALA A 22 -31.06 -1.01 15.22
CA ALA A 22 -30.13 0.11 15.47
C ALA A 22 -28.73 -0.38 15.90
N SER A 23 -28.63 -1.44 16.70
CA SER A 23 -27.35 -2.07 17.08
C SER A 23 -26.65 -2.70 15.88
N LEU A 24 -27.39 -3.44 15.05
CA LEU A 24 -26.82 -4.06 13.85
C LEU A 24 -26.26 -3.01 12.89
N LEU A 25 -26.96 -1.90 12.66
CA LEU A 25 -26.51 -0.77 11.82
C LEU A 25 -25.16 -0.18 12.26
N ASN A 26 -24.80 -0.26 13.54
CA ASN A 26 -23.49 0.18 14.02
C ASN A 26 -22.36 -0.78 13.59
N PHE A 27 -22.63 -2.08 13.48
CA PHE A 27 -21.65 -3.05 12.98
C PHE A 27 -21.40 -2.93 11.47
N TRP A 28 -22.42 -2.53 10.69
CA TRP A 28 -22.29 -2.36 9.22
C TRP A 28 -21.49 -1.12 8.81
N ASN A 29 -21.23 -0.18 9.73
CA ASN A 29 -20.51 1.06 9.46
C ASN A 29 -19.10 1.09 10.09
N LEU A 30 -18.54 -0.06 10.49
CA LEU A 30 -17.14 -0.08 10.91
C LEU A 30 -16.25 0.30 9.71
N PRO A 31 -15.40 1.33 9.84
CA PRO A 31 -14.44 1.65 8.79
C PRO A 31 -13.47 0.48 8.63
N ILE A 32 -13.54 -0.23 7.50
CA ILE A 32 -12.48 -1.15 7.11
C ILE A 32 -11.25 -0.28 6.84
N THR A 33 -10.28 -0.29 7.76
CA THR A 33 -9.01 0.40 7.52
C THR A 33 -8.30 -0.33 6.38
N ALA A 34 -8.18 0.31 5.23
CA ALA A 34 -7.47 -0.26 4.09
C ALA A 34 -6.01 -0.53 4.48
N GLN A 35 -5.51 -1.72 4.15
CA GLN A 35 -4.11 -2.08 4.39
C GLN A 35 -3.22 -1.33 3.40
N VAL A 36 -2.04 -0.92 3.87
CA VAL A 36 -1.02 -0.31 3.00
C VAL A 36 -0.56 -1.36 2.00
N THR A 37 -0.62 -1.01 0.71
CA THR A 37 -0.16 -1.86 -0.38
C THR A 37 0.88 -1.13 -1.21
N ILE A 38 1.76 -1.91 -1.86
CA ILE A 38 2.85 -1.41 -2.70
C ILE A 38 2.74 -2.11 -4.04
N GLU A 39 2.88 -1.35 -5.12
CA GLU A 39 2.95 -1.87 -6.49
C GLU A 39 4.15 -1.31 -7.24
N ALA A 40 4.65 -2.05 -8.23
CA ALA A 40 5.70 -1.56 -9.13
C ALA A 40 5.12 -0.96 -10.41
N LEU A 41 5.63 0.21 -10.78
CA LEU A 41 5.32 0.89 -12.03
C LEU A 41 6.62 1.20 -12.79
N PRO A 42 6.83 0.63 -14.00
CA PRO A 42 5.99 -0.38 -14.65
C PRO A 42 6.02 -1.74 -13.89
N PRO A 43 5.00 -2.61 -14.04
CA PRO A 43 4.97 -3.92 -13.38
C PRO A 43 6.08 -4.87 -13.85
N LYS A 44 6.59 -4.66 -15.07
CA LYS A 44 7.73 -5.39 -15.63
C LYS A 44 8.85 -4.41 -15.92
N VAL A 45 9.94 -4.56 -15.19
CA VAL A 45 11.13 -3.71 -15.31
C VAL A 45 12.26 -4.53 -15.89
N SER A 46 12.96 -3.96 -16.86
CA SER A 46 14.21 -4.50 -17.35
C SER A 46 15.37 -3.71 -16.76
N GLU A 47 16.53 -4.34 -16.71
CA GLU A 47 17.78 -3.70 -16.30
C GLU A 47 18.02 -2.41 -17.09
N GLY A 48 18.47 -1.37 -16.38
CA GLY A 48 18.70 -0.03 -16.92
C GLY A 48 17.45 0.84 -17.08
N LYS A 49 16.28 0.38 -16.63
CA LYS A 49 15.05 1.17 -16.58
C LYS A 49 14.76 1.64 -15.16
N ASP A 50 13.88 2.62 -15.05
CA ASP A 50 13.43 3.13 -13.76
C ASP A 50 12.21 2.32 -13.28
N VAL A 51 12.07 2.19 -11.96
CA VAL A 51 10.89 1.61 -11.32
C VAL A 51 10.40 2.50 -10.19
N LEU A 52 9.11 2.75 -10.15
CA LEU A 52 8.43 3.40 -9.02
C LEU A 52 7.72 2.32 -8.20
N LEU A 53 8.09 2.21 -6.92
CA LEU A 53 7.33 1.48 -5.92
C LEU A 53 6.25 2.42 -5.39
N LEU A 54 5.06 2.36 -5.98
CA LEU A 54 3.92 3.20 -5.65
C LEU A 54 3.21 2.65 -4.41
N VAL A 55 2.99 3.51 -3.43
CA VAL A 55 2.34 3.17 -2.16
C VAL A 55 0.88 3.63 -2.18
N HIS A 56 -0.01 2.74 -1.76
CA HIS A 56 -1.44 2.98 -1.62
C HIS A 56 -1.89 2.88 -0.17
N ASN A 57 -3.04 3.49 0.13
CA ASN A 57 -3.70 3.44 1.45
C ASN A 57 -2.81 3.94 2.60
N LEU A 58 -1.98 4.95 2.33
CA LEU A 58 -1.12 5.58 3.34
C LEU A 58 -1.97 6.19 4.47
N PRO A 59 -1.60 5.98 5.75
CA PRO A 59 -2.37 6.53 6.86
C PRO A 59 -2.27 8.07 6.90
N GLN A 60 -3.39 8.72 7.23
CA GLN A 60 -3.50 10.18 7.25
C GLN A 60 -2.59 10.84 8.30
N ASN A 61 -2.33 10.16 9.42
CA ASN A 61 -1.50 10.65 10.51
C ASN A 61 -0.02 10.27 10.34
N LEU A 62 0.53 10.42 9.13
CA LEU A 62 1.94 10.13 8.83
C LEU A 62 2.87 11.11 9.56
N ALA A 63 3.84 10.60 10.33
CA ALA A 63 4.95 11.38 10.88
C ALA A 63 6.22 11.24 10.03
N GLY A 64 6.40 10.08 9.41
CA GLY A 64 7.51 9.78 8.53
C GLY A 64 7.48 8.33 8.09
N TYR A 65 8.43 7.93 7.25
CA TYR A 65 8.58 6.54 6.85
C TYR A 65 10.02 6.22 6.49
N ILE A 66 10.31 4.93 6.42
CA ILE A 66 11.64 4.38 6.16
C ILE A 66 11.53 3.28 5.11
N TRP A 67 12.41 3.32 4.12
CA TRP A 67 12.61 2.24 3.16
C TRP A 67 13.85 1.41 3.51
N TYR A 68 13.69 0.09 3.48
CA TYR A 68 14.75 -0.89 3.63
C TYR A 68 14.82 -1.80 2.40
N LYS A 69 16.04 -2.22 2.07
CA LYS A 69 16.30 -3.28 1.09
C LYS A 69 16.14 -4.63 1.78
N GLY A 70 15.37 -5.54 1.20
CA GLY A 70 15.05 -6.83 1.81
C GLY A 70 13.91 -6.76 2.83
N GLN A 71 13.77 -7.82 3.63
CA GLN A 71 12.76 -7.95 4.69
C GLN A 71 13.28 -7.52 6.08
N LEU A 72 14.59 -7.35 6.22
CA LEU A 72 15.23 -6.98 7.47
C LEU A 72 15.18 -5.46 7.66
N MET A 73 14.77 -5.03 8.85
CA MET A 73 14.66 -3.62 9.24
C MET A 73 15.86 -3.20 10.11
N ASP A 74 17.08 -3.46 9.63
CA ASP A 74 18.31 -3.07 10.33
C ASP A 74 19.04 -1.90 9.64
N LEU A 75 20.13 -1.44 10.25
CA LEU A 75 20.90 -0.30 9.77
C LEU A 75 21.56 -0.55 8.40
N TYR A 76 21.99 -1.78 8.11
CA TYR A 76 22.69 -2.09 6.85
C TYR A 76 21.74 -2.12 5.65
N HIS A 77 20.48 -2.45 5.90
CA HIS A 77 19.43 -2.51 4.89
C HIS A 77 18.69 -1.16 4.72
N TYR A 78 18.94 -0.18 5.58
CA TYR A 78 18.32 1.14 5.53
C TYR A 78 18.74 1.90 4.26
N ILE A 79 17.77 2.17 3.38
CA ILE A 79 17.99 2.92 2.13
C ILE A 79 17.85 4.41 2.42
N THR A 80 16.67 4.83 2.84
CA THR A 80 16.35 6.24 3.06
C THR A 80 15.06 6.40 3.87
N SER A 81 14.90 7.55 4.52
CA SER A 81 13.68 7.91 5.24
C SER A 81 13.27 9.34 4.97
N TYR A 82 11.97 9.60 5.15
CA TYR A 82 11.38 10.92 5.05
C TYR A 82 10.70 11.31 6.36
N VAL A 83 10.99 12.53 6.84
CA VAL A 83 10.34 13.13 8.01
C VAL A 83 9.36 14.19 7.53
N VAL A 84 8.07 14.03 7.82
CA VAL A 84 7.00 14.90 7.29
C VAL A 84 7.10 16.32 7.86
N ASP A 85 7.30 16.44 9.17
CA ASP A 85 7.23 17.73 9.88
C ASP A 85 8.32 18.73 9.42
N GLY A 86 9.41 18.26 8.82
CA GLY A 86 10.47 19.10 8.25
C GLY A 86 10.74 18.89 6.76
N GLN A 87 10.01 17.96 6.11
CA GLN A 87 10.25 17.53 4.73
C GLN A 87 11.72 17.10 4.48
N ILE A 88 12.30 16.41 5.46
CA ILE A 88 13.72 16.05 5.46
C ILE A 88 13.90 14.63 4.94
N ASN A 89 14.80 14.47 3.97
CA ASN A 89 15.30 13.18 3.53
C ASN A 89 16.55 12.83 4.33
N ILE A 90 16.62 11.60 4.84
CA ILE A 90 17.80 11.04 5.48
C ILE A 90 18.21 9.82 4.66
N TYR A 91 19.51 9.70 4.39
CA TYR A 91 20.07 8.63 3.58
C TYR A 91 20.77 7.60 4.45
N GLY A 92 20.59 6.33 4.11
CA GLY A 92 21.14 5.21 4.83
C GLY A 92 22.33 4.55 4.15
N PRO A 93 22.92 3.54 4.78
CA PRO A 93 24.03 2.78 4.21
C PRO A 93 23.69 2.07 2.90
N ALA A 94 22.43 1.69 2.67
CA ALA A 94 21.99 1.06 1.42
C ALA A 94 21.61 2.08 0.33
N TYR A 95 21.77 3.38 0.58
CA TYR A 95 21.52 4.42 -0.42
C TYR A 95 22.60 4.38 -1.50
N THR A 96 22.19 4.22 -2.77
CA THR A 96 23.12 4.18 -3.91
C THR A 96 23.16 5.50 -4.69
N GLY A 97 22.36 6.48 -4.30
CA GLY A 97 22.20 7.73 -5.06
C GLY A 97 21.17 7.64 -6.18
N ARG A 98 20.62 6.45 -6.43
CA ARG A 98 19.60 6.19 -7.47
C ARG A 98 18.19 6.19 -6.93
N GLU A 99 18.05 6.15 -5.61
CA GLU A 99 16.77 6.10 -4.93
C GLU A 99 16.24 7.52 -4.65
N THR A 100 14.95 7.75 -4.88
CA THR A 100 14.28 9.02 -4.57
C THR A 100 12.96 8.72 -3.88
N VAL A 101 12.77 9.31 -2.70
CA VAL A 101 11.53 9.19 -1.92
C VAL A 101 10.57 10.35 -2.17
N TYR A 102 9.27 10.06 -2.09
CA TYR A 102 8.19 11.04 -2.28
C TYR A 102 7.31 11.18 -1.05
N SER A 103 6.66 12.33 -0.89
CA SER A 103 5.78 12.60 0.27
C SER A 103 4.67 11.56 0.49
N ASN A 104 4.25 10.85 -0.56
CA ASN A 104 3.29 9.74 -0.50
C ASN A 104 3.91 8.38 -0.12
N ALA A 105 5.13 8.37 0.41
CA ALA A 105 5.92 7.19 0.75
C ALA A 105 6.39 6.33 -0.43
N SER A 106 6.16 6.74 -1.67
CA SER A 106 6.65 5.99 -2.85
C SER A 106 8.16 6.14 -3.00
N LEU A 107 8.78 5.13 -3.61
CA LEU A 107 10.22 5.07 -3.87
C LEU A 107 10.48 4.89 -5.37
N LEU A 108 11.15 5.85 -6.00
CA LEU A 108 11.71 5.69 -7.33
C LEU A 108 13.12 5.12 -7.20
N ILE A 109 13.44 4.09 -7.99
CA ILE A 109 14.79 3.57 -8.17
C ILE A 109 15.13 3.74 -9.65
N GLN A 110 16.14 4.56 -9.93
CA GLN A 110 16.57 4.85 -11.29
C GLN A 110 17.60 3.84 -11.77
N ASN A 111 17.62 3.56 -13.08
CA ASN A 111 18.62 2.71 -13.72
C ASN A 111 18.84 1.39 -12.96
N VAL A 112 17.76 0.63 -12.78
CA VAL A 112 17.70 -0.56 -11.95
C VAL A 112 18.66 -1.64 -12.46
N THR A 113 19.43 -2.27 -11.57
CA THR A 113 20.34 -3.38 -11.87
C THR A 113 19.82 -4.69 -11.30
N ARG A 114 20.44 -5.81 -11.66
CA ARG A 114 20.10 -7.14 -11.09
C ARG A 114 20.18 -7.21 -9.58
N GLU A 115 21.04 -6.41 -8.97
CA GLU A 115 21.21 -6.35 -7.51
C GLU A 115 20.05 -5.62 -6.82
N ASP A 116 19.27 -4.83 -7.55
CA ASP A 116 18.09 -4.15 -7.04
C ASP A 116 16.84 -5.02 -7.07
N ALA A 117 16.86 -6.14 -7.82
CA ALA A 117 15.80 -7.11 -7.78
C ALA A 117 15.71 -7.75 -6.38
N GLY A 118 14.49 -7.99 -5.91
CA GLY A 118 14.25 -8.61 -4.62
C GLY A 118 13.22 -7.88 -3.78
N SER A 119 13.24 -8.16 -2.48
CA SER A 119 12.29 -7.62 -1.52
C SER A 119 12.67 -6.21 -1.06
N TYR A 120 11.67 -5.43 -0.70
CA TYR A 120 11.79 -4.11 -0.07
C TYR A 120 10.76 -4.02 1.05
N THR A 121 11.12 -3.28 2.10
CA THR A 121 10.24 -3.06 3.26
C THR A 121 10.03 -1.57 3.46
N LEU A 122 8.77 -1.17 3.54
CA LEU A 122 8.34 0.17 3.91
C LEU A 122 7.85 0.14 5.36
N HIS A 123 8.50 0.92 6.22
CA HIS A 123 8.08 1.11 7.61
C HIS A 123 7.51 2.51 7.80
N ILE A 124 6.22 2.60 8.11
CA ILE A 124 5.47 3.85 8.27
C ILE A 124 5.36 4.19 9.75
N ILE A 125 5.76 5.42 10.10
CA ILE A 125 5.70 5.96 11.46
C ILE A 125 4.50 6.90 11.54
N LYS A 126 3.58 6.63 12.47
CA LYS A 126 2.39 7.45 12.71
C LYS A 126 2.63 8.48 13.81
N ARG A 127 2.01 9.64 13.69
CA ARG A 127 2.02 10.67 14.74
C ARG A 127 1.25 10.16 15.97
N GLY A 128 1.87 10.29 17.13
CA GLY A 128 1.29 9.86 18.42
C GLY A 128 1.50 8.37 18.75
N ASP A 129 1.96 7.55 17.82
CA ASP A 129 2.28 6.13 18.04
C ASP A 129 3.67 5.82 17.48
N ARG A 130 4.71 6.12 18.28
CA ARG A 130 6.10 5.86 17.91
C ARG A 130 6.45 4.37 17.88
N THR A 131 5.56 3.50 18.36
CA THR A 131 5.83 2.07 18.62
C THR A 131 5.03 1.11 17.74
N ARG A 132 3.86 1.50 17.22
CA ARG A 132 3.09 0.70 16.24
C ARG A 132 3.15 1.36 14.88
N GLY A 133 4.31 1.24 14.24
CA GLY A 133 4.42 1.51 12.82
C GLY A 133 3.57 0.54 11.99
N VAL A 134 3.22 0.94 10.77
CA VAL A 134 2.62 0.02 9.78
C VAL A 134 3.72 -0.43 8.83
N THR A 135 3.84 -1.73 8.62
CA THR A 135 4.86 -2.28 7.72
C THR A 135 4.21 -2.78 6.44
N GLY A 136 4.67 -2.27 5.30
CA GLY A 136 4.37 -2.77 3.97
C GLY A 136 5.56 -3.56 3.42
N TYR A 137 5.28 -4.67 2.75
CA TYR A 137 6.30 -5.51 2.11
C TYR A 137 6.05 -5.56 0.60
N PHE A 138 7.12 -5.50 -0.17
CA PHE A 138 7.05 -5.62 -1.62
C PHE A 138 8.21 -6.45 -2.15
N THR A 139 8.04 -7.09 -3.30
CA THR A 139 9.12 -7.81 -4.00
C THR A 139 8.89 -7.69 -5.49
N PHE A 140 9.91 -7.27 -6.23
CA PHE A 140 9.87 -7.29 -7.70
C PHE A 140 11.07 -8.05 -8.28
N ASN A 141 10.80 -8.67 -9.42
CA ASN A 141 11.81 -9.37 -10.22
C ASN A 141 12.06 -8.57 -11.49
N LEU A 142 13.30 -8.63 -11.99
CA LEU A 142 13.63 -8.07 -13.29
C LEU A 142 13.29 -9.04 -14.41
N TYR A 143 12.84 -8.48 -15.52
CA TYR A 143 12.61 -9.20 -16.77
C TYR A 143 13.81 -9.02 -17.69
N PRO A 144 14.24 -10.08 -18.40
CA PRO A 144 15.27 -9.94 -19.42
C PRO A 144 14.82 -8.89 -20.45
N PRO A 145 15.75 -8.09 -20.99
CA PRO A 145 15.41 -7.16 -22.06
C PRO A 145 14.73 -7.94 -23.18
N SER A 146 13.57 -7.47 -23.63
CA SER A 146 12.83 -8.10 -24.71
C SER A 146 13.71 -8.11 -25.95
N GLY A 147 14.35 -9.25 -26.22
CA GLY A 147 15.13 -9.45 -27.42
C GLY A 147 14.20 -9.29 -28.62
N ILE A 148 14.63 -8.50 -29.59
CA ILE A 148 14.01 -8.39 -30.92
C ILE A 148 13.73 -9.82 -31.39
N GLY A 149 12.45 -10.14 -31.61
CA GLY A 149 12.03 -11.46 -32.06
C GLY A 149 12.81 -11.84 -33.31
N ARG A 150 13.66 -12.89 -33.21
CA ARG A 150 14.10 -13.60 -34.41
C ARG A 150 12.84 -14.20 -35.03
N LEU A 151 12.35 -13.60 -36.11
CA LEU A 151 11.44 -14.27 -37.03
C LEU A 151 12.08 -15.62 -37.41
N PRO A 152 11.35 -16.75 -37.34
CA PRO A 152 11.87 -18.00 -37.87
C PRO A 152 12.10 -17.78 -39.37
N LEU A 153 13.34 -17.99 -39.81
CA LEU A 153 13.68 -18.08 -41.22
C LEU A 153 12.84 -19.22 -41.81
N LEU A 154 11.84 -18.88 -42.63
CA LEU A 154 11.20 -19.83 -43.52
C LEU A 154 12.29 -20.31 -44.49
N ASN A 155 12.65 -21.58 -44.40
CA ASN A 155 13.48 -22.23 -45.42
C ASN A 155 12.71 -22.24 -46.75
N PRO A 156 13.29 -21.75 -47.86
CA PRO A 156 12.70 -21.97 -49.17
C PRO A 156 12.89 -23.44 -49.59
N ILE A 157 11.85 -23.97 -50.24
CA ILE A 157 11.81 -25.28 -50.91
C ILE A 157 12.63 -25.23 -52.19
#